data_AF-A0A2D5H8C7-F1
#
_entry.id   AF-A0A2D5H8C7-F1
#
_cell.length_a   1.000
_cell.length_b   1.000
_cell.length_c   1.000
_cell.angle_alpha   90.00
_cell.angle_beta   90.00
_cell.angle_gamma   90.00
#
_symmetry.space_group_name_H-M   'P 1'
#
loop_
_entity.id
_entity.type
_entity.pdbx_description
1 polymer ?
#
loop_
_entity_poly.entity_id
_entity_poly.type
_entity_poly.pdbx_seq_one_letter_code
_entity_poly.pdbx_strand_id
1 'polypeptide(L)'
;MALPPDKNSKSEEKKAAQLAAQQDVFLREVDDALRQDQVESFMSSYGKPLIALIVLGLAAFGGWLYWEHRQTKELESRTETFVQALDSVQASNLDDAKAKLEPIAAEGSDGEATASRLMLAAIALEQDKKADALKIYKQVAADEKAPKPLRDLATIREVAANFDAMKPQDVVDRL
;
A
#
# COMPACT_ATOMS: atom_id res chain seq x y z
N MET A 1 62.93 71.72 16.30
CA MET A 1 61.78 72.01 17.18
C MET A 1 60.68 71.03 16.83
N ALA A 2 60.33 70.11 17.75
CA ALA A 2 59.17 69.23 17.59
C ALA A 2 57.95 69.91 18.20
N LEU A 3 56.86 70.03 17.45
CA LEU A 3 55.61 70.60 17.94
C LEU A 3 55.00 69.66 19.01
N PRO A 4 54.47 70.17 20.13
CA PRO A 4 53.78 69.35 21.12
C PRO A 4 52.49 68.77 20.52
N PRO A 5 52.11 67.53 20.89
CA PRO A 5 50.93 66.88 20.32
C PRO A 5 49.64 67.60 20.77
N ASP A 6 48.82 67.97 19.79
CA ASP A 6 47.52 68.59 19.99
C ASP A 6 46.57 67.62 20.72
N LYS A 7 45.94 68.11 21.79
CA LYS A 7 45.00 67.34 22.62
C LYS A 7 43.59 67.29 22.01
N ASN A 8 43.26 68.21 21.10
CA ASN A 8 41.95 68.27 20.46
C ASN A 8 41.71 67.09 19.51
N SER A 9 42.72 66.66 18.74
CA SER A 9 42.58 65.53 17.79
C SER A 9 42.19 64.21 18.48
N LYS A 10 42.79 63.91 19.64
CA LYS A 10 42.46 62.72 20.43
C LYS A 10 41.05 62.75 21.04
N SER A 11 40.48 63.94 21.25
CA SER A 11 39.10 64.08 21.75
C SER A 11 38.09 63.84 20.61
N GLU A 12 38.36 64.39 19.43
CA GLU A 12 37.56 64.20 18.22
C GLU A 12 37.54 62.73 17.78
N GLU A 13 38.69 62.04 17.76
CA GLU A 13 38.79 60.62 17.42
C GLU A 13 38.03 59.72 18.42
N LYS A 14 38.10 60.03 19.72
CA LYS A 14 37.34 59.29 20.75
C LYS A 14 35.84 59.50 20.61
N LYS A 15 35.39 60.71 20.29
CA LYS A 15 33.98 60.99 20.01
C LYS A 15 33.52 60.27 18.75
N ALA A 16 34.32 60.28 17.68
CA ALA A 16 34.02 59.56 16.45
C ALA A 16 33.93 58.04 16.69
N ALA A 17 34.85 57.46 17.48
CA ALA A 17 34.80 56.05 17.86
C ALA A 17 33.60 55.71 18.76
N GLN A 18 33.21 56.60 19.67
CA GLN A 18 32.01 56.45 20.50
C GLN A 18 30.72 56.55 19.68
N LEU A 19 30.68 57.46 18.70
CA LEU A 19 29.55 57.60 17.78
C LEU A 19 29.42 56.39 16.87
N ALA A 20 30.53 55.87 16.34
CA ALA A 20 30.55 54.63 15.56
C ALA A 20 30.08 53.43 16.39
N ALA A 21 30.58 53.28 17.62
CA ALA A 21 30.13 52.21 18.51
C ALA A 21 28.65 52.33 18.90
N GLN A 22 28.13 53.55 19.09
CA GLN A 22 26.70 53.78 19.34
C GLN A 22 25.84 53.49 18.11
N GLN A 23 26.30 53.85 16.91
CA GLN A 23 25.63 53.53 15.66
C GLN A 23 25.60 52.02 15.41
N ASP A 24 26.71 51.31 15.66
CA ASP A 24 26.77 49.86 15.52
C ASP A 24 25.82 49.14 16.50
N VAL A 25 25.72 49.62 17.75
CA VAL A 25 24.76 49.09 18.73
C VAL A 25 23.33 49.38 18.31
N PHE A 26 23.04 50.60 17.85
CA PHE A 26 21.72 50.97 17.36
C PHE A 26 21.29 50.19 16.11
N LEU A 27 22.19 49.99 15.15
CA LEU A 27 21.92 49.19 13.95
C LEU A 27 21.65 47.73 14.30
N ARG A 28 22.39 47.17 15.27
CA ARG A 28 22.14 45.81 15.76
C ARG A 28 20.82 45.67 16.50
N GLU A 29 20.49 46.61 17.39
CA GLU A 29 19.22 46.61 18.13
C GLU A 29 18.01 46.77 17.19
N VAL A 30 18.13 47.60 16.15
CA VAL A 30 17.09 47.78 15.13
C VAL A 30 16.94 46.52 14.28
N ASP A 31 18.04 45.91 13.83
CA ASP A 31 17.99 44.65 13.07
C ASP A 31 17.43 43.49 13.91
N ASP A 32 17.81 43.37 15.19
CA ASP A 32 17.30 42.33 16.07
C ASP A 32 15.80 42.51 16.35
N ALA A 33 15.33 43.75 16.56
CA ALA A 33 13.91 44.05 16.71
C ALA A 33 13.12 43.74 15.42
N LEU A 34 13.61 44.16 14.25
CA LEU A 34 12.97 43.86 12.96
C LEU A 34 12.95 42.37 12.64
N ARG A 35 14.00 41.63 13.02
CA ARG A 35 14.10 40.19 12.79
C ARG A 35 13.19 39.42 13.75
N GLN A 36 13.10 39.85 15.00
CA GLN A 36 12.16 39.29 15.97
C GLN A 36 10.72 39.48 15.50
N ASP A 37 10.35 40.68 15.04
CA ASP A 37 8.99 40.99 14.58
C ASP A 37 8.63 40.21 13.30
N GLN A 38 9.60 40.00 12.40
CA GLN A 38 9.42 39.16 11.19
C GLN A 38 9.24 37.67 11.52
N VAL A 39 10.02 37.13 12.45
CA VAL A 39 9.89 35.73 12.88
C VAL A 39 8.60 35.52 13.66
N GLU A 40 8.22 36.48 14.51
CA GLU A 40 6.99 36.44 15.32
C GLU A 40 5.72 36.57 14.46
N SER A 41 5.71 37.49 13.50
CA SER A 41 4.59 37.63 12.55
C SER A 41 4.48 36.41 11.61
N PHE A 42 5.60 35.84 11.17
CA PHE A 42 5.59 34.60 10.38
C PHE A 42 5.09 33.42 11.21
N MET A 43 5.58 33.25 12.44
CA MET A 43 5.18 32.16 13.33
C MET A 43 3.70 32.26 13.73
N SER A 44 3.21 33.46 14.03
CA SER A 44 1.80 33.69 14.39
C SER A 44 0.85 33.52 13.22
N SER A 45 1.26 33.90 11.99
CA SER A 45 0.43 33.81 10.78
C SER A 45 0.45 32.43 10.14
N TYR A 46 1.61 31.77 10.11
CA TYR A 46 1.81 30.48 9.42
C TYR A 46 1.88 29.28 10.37
N GLY A 47 2.13 29.47 11.67
CA GLY A 47 2.25 28.36 12.62
C GLY A 47 0.95 27.56 12.77
N LYS A 48 -0.19 28.24 12.98
CA LYS A 48 -1.50 27.58 13.09
C LYS A 48 -1.91 26.80 11.83
N PRO A 49 -1.88 27.37 10.61
CA PRO A 49 -2.21 26.61 9.40
C PRO A 49 -1.21 25.50 9.11
N LEU A 50 0.08 25.68 9.42
CA LEU A 50 1.09 24.61 9.26
C LEU A 50 0.78 23.43 10.18
N ILE A 51 0.48 23.68 11.46
CA ILE A 51 0.07 22.64 12.40
C ILE A 51 -1.23 21.95 11.92
N ALA A 52 -2.22 22.73 11.48
CA ALA A 52 -3.47 22.17 10.96
C ALA A 52 -3.22 21.25 9.75
N LEU A 53 -2.32 21.64 8.85
CA LEU A 53 -1.93 20.85 7.68
C LEU A 53 -1.19 19.58 8.10
N ILE A 54 -0.27 19.64 9.06
CA ILE A 54 0.41 18.48 9.62
C ILE A 54 -0.60 17.50 10.24
N VAL A 55 -1.52 18.00 11.07
CA VAL A 55 -2.56 17.18 11.71
C VAL A 55 -3.47 16.52 10.67
N LEU A 56 -3.88 17.26 9.63
CA LEU A 56 -4.64 16.71 8.51
C LEU A 56 -3.87 15.62 7.78
N GLY A 57 -2.57 15.85 7.51
CA GLY A 57 -1.69 14.87 6.90
C GLY A 57 -1.55 13.60 7.74
N LEU A 58 -1.35 13.74 9.05
CA LEU A 58 -1.28 12.60 9.98
C LEU A 58 -2.61 11.85 10.07
N ALA A 59 -3.75 12.54 10.09
CA ALA A 59 -5.06 11.91 10.09
C ALA A 59 -5.31 11.12 8.80
N ALA A 60 -4.98 11.71 7.64
CA ALA A 60 -5.08 11.03 6.35
C ALA A 60 -4.16 9.80 6.28
N PHE A 61 -2.91 9.94 6.75
CA PHE A 61 -1.95 8.84 6.78
C PHE A 61 -2.39 7.72 7.73
N GLY A 62 -2.88 8.05 8.93
CA GLY A 62 -3.42 7.08 9.88
C GLY A 62 -4.66 6.36 9.34
N GLY A 63 -5.54 7.08 8.64
CA GLY A 63 -6.69 6.49 7.94
C GLY A 63 -6.27 5.51 6.85
N TRP A 64 -5.27 5.87 6.04
CA TRP A 64 -4.71 4.99 5.00
C TRP A 64 -4.09 3.72 5.59
N LEU A 65 -3.27 3.85 6.65
CA LEU A 65 -2.62 2.72 7.30
C LEU A 65 -3.63 1.78 7.97
N TYR A 66 -4.71 2.32 8.54
CA TYR A 66 -5.81 1.53 9.08
C TYR A 66 -6.53 0.72 8.00
N TRP A 67 -6.80 1.32 6.85
CA TRP A 67 -7.44 0.63 5.72
C TRP A 67 -6.56 -0.49 5.17
N GLU A 68 -5.26 -0.23 4.99
CA GLU A 68 -4.28 -1.22 4.53
C GLU A 68 -4.19 -2.42 5.49
N HIS A 69 -4.08 -2.16 6.80
CA HIS A 69 -3.97 -3.24 7.80
C HIS A 69 -5.20 -4.14 7.85
N ARG A 70 -6.39 -3.57 7.60
CA ARG A 70 -7.64 -4.33 7.47
C ARG A 70 -7.61 -5.27 6.27
N GLN A 71 -7.08 -4.81 5.13
CA GLN A 71 -6.94 -5.59 3.91
C GLN A 71 -5.97 -6.78 4.11
N THR A 72 -4.83 -6.54 4.76
CA THR A 72 -3.80 -7.57 4.97
C THR A 72 -4.26 -8.69 5.90
N LYS A 73 -4.97 -8.37 6.99
CA LYS A 73 -5.47 -9.37 7.93
C LYS A 73 -6.46 -10.37 7.31
N GLU A 74 -7.27 -9.90 6.37
CA GLU A 74 -8.23 -10.75 5.69
C GLU A 74 -7.54 -11.72 4.72
N LEU A 75 -6.51 -11.24 4.00
CA LEU A 75 -5.66 -12.07 3.14
C LEU A 75 -4.89 -13.15 3.93
N GLU A 76 -4.35 -12.80 5.10
CA GLU A 76 -3.67 -13.76 5.98
C GLU A 76 -4.59 -14.92 6.37
N SER A 77 -5.80 -14.61 6.85
CA SER A 77 -6.77 -15.63 7.27
C SER A 77 -7.23 -16.54 6.13
N ARG A 78 -7.41 -15.99 4.92
CA ARG A 78 -7.79 -16.76 3.73
C ARG A 78 -6.65 -17.66 3.26
N THR A 79 -5.42 -17.16 3.29
CA THR A 79 -4.23 -17.95 2.97
C THR A 79 -4.07 -19.11 3.94
N GLU A 80 -4.24 -18.86 5.25
CA GLU A 80 -4.23 -19.93 6.26
C GLU A 80 -5.30 -20.98 5.98
N THR A 81 -6.53 -20.54 5.70
CA THR A 81 -7.64 -21.46 5.39
C THR A 81 -7.39 -22.27 4.13
N PHE A 82 -6.78 -21.66 3.10
CA PHE A 82 -6.40 -22.34 1.86
C PHE A 82 -5.34 -23.41 2.11
N VAL A 83 -4.31 -23.11 2.90
CA VAL A 83 -3.27 -24.08 3.29
C VAL A 83 -3.88 -25.22 4.09
N GLN A 84 -4.75 -24.92 5.06
CA GLN A 84 -5.46 -25.95 5.81
C GLN A 84 -6.36 -26.81 4.92
N ALA A 85 -6.89 -26.27 3.82
CA ALA A 85 -7.64 -27.07 2.85
C ALA A 85 -6.73 -28.02 2.05
N LEU A 86 -5.53 -27.57 1.68
CA LEU A 86 -4.51 -28.42 1.05
C LEU A 86 -4.11 -29.57 1.97
N ASP A 87 -3.91 -29.31 3.26
CA ASP A 87 -3.62 -30.33 4.26
C ASP A 87 -4.77 -31.35 4.34
N SER A 88 -6.03 -30.89 4.31
CA SER A 88 -7.20 -31.77 4.30
C SER A 88 -7.28 -32.63 3.04
N VAL A 89 -6.95 -32.09 1.85
CA VAL A 89 -6.83 -32.89 0.62
C VAL A 89 -5.74 -33.93 0.76
N GLN A 90 -4.57 -33.56 1.29
CA GLN A 90 -3.45 -34.49 1.49
C GLN A 90 -3.80 -35.61 2.48
N ALA A 91 -4.62 -35.30 3.49
CA ALA A 91 -5.17 -36.26 4.43
C ALA A 91 -6.35 -37.09 3.87
N SER A 92 -6.69 -36.93 2.57
CA SER A 92 -7.86 -37.54 1.93
C SER A 92 -9.21 -37.17 2.59
N ASN A 93 -9.25 -36.09 3.37
CA ASN A 93 -10.46 -35.54 3.97
C ASN A 93 -11.08 -34.49 3.04
N LEU A 94 -11.64 -34.98 1.93
CA LEU A 94 -12.12 -34.17 0.82
C LEU A 94 -13.32 -33.28 1.20
N ASP A 95 -14.17 -33.73 2.11
CA ASP A 95 -15.34 -32.94 2.55
C ASP A 95 -14.92 -31.74 3.42
N ASP A 96 -13.92 -31.92 4.30
CA ASP A 96 -13.36 -30.82 5.07
C ASP A 96 -12.59 -29.83 4.18
N ALA A 97 -11.79 -30.34 3.24
CA ALA A 97 -11.13 -29.51 2.24
C ALA A 97 -12.15 -28.67 1.44
N LYS A 98 -13.23 -29.30 1.00
CA LYS A 98 -14.32 -28.63 0.29
C LYS A 98 -14.95 -27.51 1.13
N ALA A 99 -15.29 -27.79 2.39
CA ALA A 99 -15.88 -26.82 3.29
C ALA A 99 -14.99 -25.58 3.52
N LYS A 100 -13.66 -25.77 3.53
CA LYS A 100 -12.69 -24.67 3.66
C LYS A 100 -12.50 -23.87 2.35
N LEU A 101 -12.62 -24.52 1.19
CA LEU A 101 -12.42 -23.88 -0.11
C LEU A 101 -13.65 -23.12 -0.62
N GLU A 102 -14.86 -23.56 -0.28
CA GLU A 102 -16.12 -22.90 -0.67
C GLU A 102 -16.18 -21.40 -0.34
N PRO A 103 -15.84 -20.93 0.88
CA PRO A 103 -15.85 -19.50 1.18
C PRO A 103 -14.80 -18.73 0.36
N ILE A 104 -13.61 -19.31 0.13
CA ILE A 104 -12.56 -18.67 -0.67
C ILE A 104 -12.99 -18.58 -2.14
N ALA A 105 -13.68 -19.60 -2.67
CA ALA A 105 -14.24 -19.60 -4.02
C ALA A 105 -15.33 -18.54 -4.25
N ALA A 106 -16.00 -18.10 -3.18
CA ALA A 106 -17.07 -17.12 -3.21
C ALA A 106 -16.60 -15.68 -2.92
N GLU A 107 -15.73 -15.50 -1.93
CA GLU A 107 -15.36 -14.19 -1.37
C GLU A 107 -13.89 -13.81 -1.62
N GLY A 108 -13.08 -14.75 -2.12
CA GLY A 108 -11.67 -14.55 -2.48
C GLY A 108 -11.45 -13.46 -3.53
N SER A 109 -10.22 -12.96 -3.61
CA SER A 109 -9.79 -12.19 -4.79
C SER A 109 -9.92 -13.04 -6.06
N ASP A 110 -9.97 -12.43 -7.24
CA ASP A 110 -10.22 -13.14 -8.50
C ASP A 110 -9.26 -14.35 -8.69
N GLY A 111 -8.00 -14.22 -8.28
CA GLY A 111 -7.02 -15.30 -8.31
C GLY A 111 -7.29 -16.41 -7.29
N GLU A 112 -7.53 -16.06 -6.02
CA GLU A 112 -7.84 -17.01 -4.93
C GLU A 112 -9.13 -17.78 -5.20
N ALA A 113 -10.17 -17.07 -5.63
CA ALA A 113 -11.45 -17.64 -5.97
C ALA A 113 -11.32 -18.63 -7.13
N THR A 114 -10.57 -18.26 -8.17
CA THR A 114 -10.28 -19.13 -9.31
C THR A 114 -9.52 -20.38 -8.89
N ALA A 115 -8.43 -20.23 -8.13
CA ALA A 115 -7.64 -21.36 -7.64
C ALA A 115 -8.48 -22.32 -6.78
N SER A 116 -9.31 -21.76 -5.89
CA SER A 116 -10.20 -22.54 -5.03
C SER A 116 -11.25 -23.30 -5.83
N ARG A 117 -11.86 -22.68 -6.85
CA ARG A 117 -12.78 -23.37 -7.77
C ARG A 117 -12.11 -24.51 -8.53
N LEU A 118 -10.89 -24.30 -9.04
CA LEU A 118 -10.14 -25.36 -9.72
C LEU A 118 -9.86 -26.56 -8.80
N MET A 119 -9.56 -26.29 -7.53
CA MET A 119 -9.33 -27.32 -6.53
C MET A 119 -10.62 -28.03 -6.12
N LEU A 120 -11.74 -27.31 -5.97
CA LEU A 120 -13.07 -27.90 -5.78
C LEU A 120 -13.48 -28.81 -6.95
N ALA A 121 -13.13 -28.44 -8.19
CA ALA A 121 -13.35 -29.29 -9.36
C ALA A 121 -12.50 -30.57 -9.31
N ALA A 122 -11.24 -30.47 -8.87
CA ALA A 122 -10.37 -31.63 -8.69
C ALA A 122 -10.89 -32.58 -7.59
N ILE A 123 -11.34 -32.03 -6.46
CA ILE A 123 -12.00 -32.80 -5.39
C ILE A 123 -13.25 -33.50 -5.92
N ALA A 124 -14.07 -32.81 -6.74
CA ALA A 124 -15.24 -33.43 -7.35
C ALA A 124 -14.87 -34.60 -8.29
N LEU A 125 -13.74 -34.53 -9.01
CA LEU A 125 -13.25 -35.67 -9.78
C LEU A 125 -12.83 -36.84 -8.90
N GLU A 126 -12.11 -36.59 -7.80
CA GLU A 126 -11.73 -37.64 -6.83
C GLU A 126 -12.93 -38.30 -6.16
N GLN A 127 -14.03 -37.57 -6.00
CA GLN A 127 -15.28 -38.08 -5.43
C GLN A 127 -16.20 -38.74 -6.48
N ASP A 128 -15.70 -39.06 -7.68
CA ASP A 128 -16.47 -39.60 -8.82
C ASP A 128 -17.63 -38.69 -9.31
N LYS A 129 -17.64 -37.42 -8.91
CA LYS A 129 -18.65 -36.41 -9.31
C LYS A 129 -18.20 -35.67 -10.58
N LYS A 130 -17.94 -36.43 -11.64
CA LYS A 130 -17.43 -35.91 -12.92
C LYS A 130 -18.26 -34.76 -13.49
N ALA A 131 -19.59 -34.85 -13.44
CA ALA A 131 -20.48 -33.81 -13.95
C ALA A 131 -20.29 -32.47 -13.22
N ASP A 132 -20.12 -32.51 -11.90
CA ASP A 132 -19.89 -31.33 -11.07
C ASP A 132 -18.53 -30.71 -11.39
N ALA A 133 -17.48 -31.54 -11.51
CA ALA A 133 -16.15 -31.07 -11.89
C ALA A 133 -16.14 -30.35 -13.24
N LEU A 134 -16.78 -30.95 -14.27
CA LEU A 134 -16.86 -30.35 -15.60
C LEU A 134 -17.63 -29.02 -15.59
N LYS A 135 -18.68 -28.91 -14.77
CA LYS A 135 -19.41 -27.65 -14.60
C LYS A 135 -18.49 -26.57 -14.05
N ILE A 136 -17.70 -26.88 -13.02
CA ILE A 136 -16.80 -25.91 -12.40
C ILE A 136 -15.66 -25.52 -13.37
N TYR A 137 -15.04 -26.48 -14.05
CA TYR A 137 -13.99 -26.16 -15.04
C TYR A 137 -14.50 -25.26 -16.16
N LYS A 138 -15.70 -25.55 -16.70
CA LYS A 138 -16.35 -24.70 -17.71
C LYS A 138 -16.61 -23.29 -17.20
N GLN A 139 -17.08 -23.16 -15.96
CA GLN A 139 -17.31 -21.86 -15.33
C GLN A 139 -16.01 -21.07 -15.23
N VAL A 140 -14.91 -21.69 -14.77
CA VAL A 140 -13.61 -21.02 -14.67
C VAL A 140 -13.06 -20.65 -16.05
N ALA A 141 -13.16 -21.55 -17.03
CA ALA A 141 -12.69 -21.28 -18.39
C ALA A 141 -13.40 -20.08 -19.04
N ALA A 142 -14.68 -19.85 -18.69
CA ALA A 142 -15.49 -18.75 -19.21
C ALA A 142 -15.46 -17.47 -18.35
N ASP A 143 -14.83 -17.49 -17.17
CA ASP A 143 -14.81 -16.35 -16.26
C ASP A 143 -13.77 -15.32 -16.70
N GLU A 144 -14.20 -14.18 -17.26
CA GLU A 144 -13.25 -13.14 -17.73
C GLU A 144 -12.38 -12.53 -16.63
N LYS A 145 -12.83 -12.59 -15.36
CA LYS A 145 -12.07 -12.11 -14.21
C LYS A 145 -10.97 -13.06 -13.79
N ALA A 146 -11.13 -14.35 -14.10
CA ALA A 146 -10.11 -15.35 -13.80
C ALA A 146 -8.83 -15.06 -14.60
N PRO A 147 -7.64 -15.10 -13.99
CA PRO A 147 -6.37 -14.93 -14.71
C PRO A 147 -6.26 -15.90 -15.89
N LYS A 148 -5.87 -15.38 -17.07
CA LYS A 148 -5.78 -16.17 -18.32
C LYS A 148 -5.09 -17.54 -18.13
N PRO A 149 -3.92 -17.65 -17.47
CA PRO A 149 -3.29 -18.96 -17.27
C PRO A 149 -4.15 -19.98 -16.51
N LEU A 150 -4.98 -19.52 -15.58
CA LEU A 150 -5.88 -20.38 -14.81
C LEU A 150 -7.11 -20.80 -15.63
N ARG A 151 -7.60 -19.95 -16.54
CA ARG A 151 -8.67 -20.30 -17.49
C ARG A 151 -8.20 -21.33 -18.51
N ASP A 152 -6.98 -21.15 -19.01
CA ASP A 152 -6.36 -22.09 -19.94
C ASP A 152 -6.15 -23.45 -19.24
N LEU A 153 -5.68 -23.43 -17.98
CA LEU A 153 -5.61 -24.64 -17.15
C LEU A 153 -6.98 -25.30 -16.94
N ALA A 154 -8.03 -24.51 -16.68
CA ALA A 154 -9.39 -25.02 -16.53
C ALA A 154 -9.86 -25.72 -17.80
N THR A 155 -9.58 -25.13 -18.96
CA THR A 155 -9.94 -25.68 -20.28
C THR A 155 -9.22 -27.01 -20.53
N ILE A 156 -7.92 -27.08 -20.25
CA ILE A 156 -7.13 -28.31 -20.36
C ILE A 156 -7.68 -29.39 -19.42
N ARG A 157 -7.98 -29.05 -18.17
CA ARG A 157 -8.53 -29.99 -17.19
C ARG A 157 -9.94 -30.46 -17.54
N GLU A 158 -10.77 -29.57 -18.08
CA GLU A 158 -12.10 -29.90 -18.61
C GLU A 158 -12.01 -30.95 -19.72
N VAL A 159 -11.17 -30.69 -20.72
CA VAL A 159 -10.97 -31.57 -21.87
C VAL A 159 -10.38 -32.90 -21.41
N ALA A 160 -9.35 -32.88 -20.55
CA ALA A 160 -8.75 -34.09 -20.02
C ALA A 160 -9.75 -34.94 -19.23
N ALA A 161 -10.56 -34.33 -18.37
CA ALA A 161 -11.58 -35.03 -17.61
C ALA A 161 -12.67 -35.61 -18.52
N ASN A 162 -13.01 -34.94 -19.63
CA ASN A 162 -14.07 -35.37 -20.55
C ASN A 162 -13.56 -36.14 -21.79
N PHE A 163 -12.26 -36.40 -21.90
CA PHE A 163 -11.60 -36.81 -23.13
C PHE A 163 -12.25 -38.04 -23.79
N ASP A 164 -12.51 -39.08 -23.00
CA ASP A 164 -13.10 -40.35 -23.48
C ASP A 164 -14.52 -40.20 -24.06
N ALA A 165 -15.21 -39.11 -23.71
CA ALA A 165 -16.57 -38.82 -24.17
C ALA A 165 -16.61 -37.78 -25.30
N MET A 166 -15.48 -37.18 -25.68
CA MET A 166 -15.38 -36.15 -26.71
C MET A 166 -15.00 -36.74 -28.07
N LYS A 167 -15.46 -36.11 -29.15
CA LYS A 167 -14.94 -36.43 -30.49
C LYS A 167 -13.55 -35.83 -30.64
N PRO A 168 -12.65 -36.44 -31.43
CA PRO A 168 -11.31 -35.90 -31.66
C PRO A 168 -11.30 -34.45 -32.16
N GLN A 169 -12.27 -34.09 -33.03
CA GLN A 169 -12.39 -32.71 -33.52
C GLN A 169 -12.78 -31.73 -32.41
N ASP A 170 -13.72 -32.11 -31.53
CA ASP A 170 -14.18 -31.26 -30.43
C ASP A 170 -13.05 -30.97 -29.41
N VAL A 171 -12.09 -31.89 -29.28
CA VAL A 171 -10.89 -31.69 -28.46
C VAL A 171 -9.97 -30.63 -29.06
N VAL A 172 -9.75 -30.70 -30.38
CA VAL A 172 -8.91 -29.73 -31.11
C VAL A 172 -9.54 -28.35 -31.13
N ASP A 173 -10.86 -28.26 -31.34
CA ASP A 173 -11.56 -26.98 -31.40
C ASP A 173 -11.61 -26.26 -30.03
N ARG A 174 -11.39 -27.00 -28.94
CA ARG A 174 -11.46 -26.48 -27.56
C ARG A 174 -10.11 -25.99 -27.02
N LEU A 175 -8.98 -26.48 -27.55
CA LEU A 175 -7.61 -26.16 -27.11
C LEU A 175 -6.92 -25.17 -28.04
#